data_AF-A0A0F3GSY3-F1
#
_entry.id   AF-A0A0F3GSY3-F1
#
_cell.length_a   1.000
_cell.length_b   1.000
_cell.length_c   1.000
_cell.angle_alpha   90.00
_cell.angle_beta   90.00
_cell.angle_gamma   90.00
#
_symmetry.space_group_name_H-M   'P 1'
#
loop_
_entity.id
_entity.type
_entity.pdbx_description
1 polymer ?
#
loop_
_entity_poly.entity_id
_entity_poly.type
_entity_poly.pdbx_seq_one_letter_code
_entity_poly.pdbx_strand_id
1 'polypeptide(L)'
;MTRWAVDINRLITQDKQEPSSVEEVIRNAVNDDFWGSNILSGQSLRRQWDRLVRLGKRNGNGKHSESECAPRQPDESDEDYAARVAYYNAKNKKGGQT
;
A
#
# COMPACT_ATOMS: atom_id res chain seq x y z
N MET A 1 37.08 -1.74 -6.90
CA MET A 1 35.93 -1.59 -5.98
C MET A 1 34.70 -1.22 -6.79
N THR A 2 33.58 -1.89 -6.57
CA THR A 2 32.30 -1.57 -7.24
C THR A 2 31.71 -0.29 -6.66
N ARG A 3 31.12 0.55 -7.51
CA ARG A 3 30.54 1.85 -7.12
C ARG A 3 29.46 1.73 -6.03
N TRP A 4 28.69 0.64 -6.04
CA TRP A 4 27.72 0.28 -5.01
C TRP A 4 28.28 0.25 -3.59
N ALA A 5 29.41 -0.44 -3.39
CA ALA A 5 30.01 -0.59 -2.07
C ALA A 5 30.46 0.76 -1.49
N VAL A 6 30.99 1.65 -2.34
CA VAL A 6 31.40 3.00 -1.92
C VAL A 6 30.19 3.84 -1.51
N ASP A 7 29.10 3.79 -2.27
CA ASP A 7 27.90 4.57 -1.98
C ASP A 7 27.15 4.05 -0.74
N ILE A 8 27.11 2.73 -0.52
CA ILE A 8 26.58 2.15 0.73
C ILE A 8 27.48 2.50 1.91
N ASN A 9 28.80 2.46 1.77
CA ASN A 9 29.70 2.89 2.85
C ASN A 9 29.48 4.37 3.21
N ARG A 10 29.22 5.23 2.23
CA ARG A 10 28.83 6.63 2.48
C ARG A 10 27.49 6.74 3.19
N LEU A 11 26.51 5.92 2.82
CA LEU A 11 25.19 5.88 3.47
C LEU A 11 25.33 5.54 4.97
N ILE A 12 26.22 4.61 5.32
CA ILE A 12 26.47 4.22 6.71
C ILE A 12 27.29 5.29 7.44
N THR A 13 28.40 5.74 6.84
CA THR A 13 29.39 6.59 7.52
C THR A 13 29.02 8.08 7.54
N GLN A 14 28.50 8.60 6.43
CA GLN A 14 28.12 10.02 6.25
C GLN A 14 26.67 10.24 6.67
N ASP A 15 25.74 9.45 6.14
CA ASP A 15 24.30 9.64 6.46
C ASP A 15 23.89 8.97 7.77
N LYS A 16 24.83 8.31 8.45
CA LYS A 16 24.63 7.67 9.76
C LYS A 16 23.49 6.66 9.79
N GLN A 17 23.23 6.01 8.65
CA GLN A 17 22.22 4.97 8.58
C GLN A 17 22.77 3.66 9.15
N GLU A 18 21.92 2.96 9.88
CA GLU A 18 22.28 1.71 10.52
C GLU A 18 22.33 0.58 9.48
N PRO A 19 23.37 -0.27 9.45
CA PRO A 19 23.52 -1.30 8.42
C PRO A 19 22.33 -2.25 8.28
N SER A 20 21.67 -2.59 9.40
CA SER A 20 20.47 -3.45 9.39
C SER A 20 19.29 -2.75 8.73
N SER A 21 19.12 -1.45 8.98
CA SER A 21 18.10 -0.63 8.30
C SER A 21 18.36 -0.54 6.79
N VAL A 22 19.63 -0.45 6.37
CA VAL A 22 20.01 -0.45 4.95
C VAL A 22 19.66 -1.77 4.29
N GLU A 23 19.95 -2.89 4.95
CA GLU A 23 19.57 -4.21 4.46
C GLU A 23 18.06 -4.35 4.29
N GLU A 24 17.27 -3.95 5.30
CA GLU A 24 15.82 -4.02 5.26
C GLU A 24 15.24 -3.19 4.10
N VAL A 25 15.71 -1.95 3.95
CA VAL A 25 15.27 -1.05 2.87
C VAL A 25 15.60 -1.62 1.50
N ILE A 26 16.78 -2.23 1.34
CA ILE A 26 17.17 -2.87 0.07
C ILE A 26 16.28 -4.06 -0.22
N ARG A 27 16.04 -4.95 0.76
CA ARG A 27 15.13 -6.09 0.60
C ARG A 27 13.73 -5.64 0.19
N ASN A 28 13.20 -4.61 0.85
CA ASN A 28 11.90 -4.04 0.52
C ASN A 28 11.86 -3.44 -0.90
N ALA A 29 12.93 -2.73 -1.31
CA ALA A 29 13.00 -2.14 -2.64
C ALA A 29 13.09 -3.20 -3.75
N VAL A 30 13.84 -4.28 -3.52
CA VAL A 30 14.02 -5.37 -4.51
C VAL A 30 12.74 -6.19 -4.69
N ASN A 31 11.95 -6.36 -3.63
CA ASN A 31 10.68 -7.09 -3.68
C ASN A 31 9.53 -6.29 -4.31
N ASP A 32 9.72 -4.99 -4.55
CA ASP A 32 8.73 -4.11 -5.16
C ASP A 32 9.04 -3.94 -6.66
N ASP A 33 8.10 -4.31 -7.55
CA ASP A 33 8.31 -4.27 -9.00
C ASP A 33 8.67 -2.87 -9.53
N PHE A 34 8.12 -1.82 -8.89
CA PHE A 34 8.40 -0.45 -9.26
C PHE A 34 9.77 0.00 -8.76
N TRP A 35 10.10 -0.22 -7.49
CA TRP A 35 11.39 0.25 -6.96
C TRP A 35 12.57 -0.62 -7.38
N GLY A 36 12.40 -1.94 -7.53
CA GLY A 36 13.46 -2.85 -7.94
C GLY A 36 14.04 -2.52 -9.32
N SER A 37 13.18 -2.07 -10.23
CA SER A 37 13.58 -1.60 -11.57
C SER A 37 14.22 -0.20 -11.57
N ASN A 38 13.96 0.63 -10.56
CA ASN A 38 14.46 2.00 -10.46
C ASN A 38 15.75 2.13 -9.62
N ILE A 39 16.00 1.23 -8.68
CA ILE A 39 17.18 1.25 -7.80
C ILE A 39 18.31 0.38 -8.38
N LEU A 40 18.94 0.88 -9.44
CA LEU A 40 20.05 0.19 -10.13
C LEU A 40 21.44 0.63 -9.65
N SER A 41 21.52 1.56 -8.70
CA SER A 41 22.78 2.04 -8.13
C SER A 41 22.65 2.45 -6.67
N GLY A 42 23.74 2.35 -5.91
CA GLY A 42 23.81 2.86 -4.53
C GLY A 42 23.53 4.37 -4.44
N GLN A 43 23.89 5.15 -5.47
CA GLN A 43 23.54 6.57 -5.56
C GLN A 43 22.02 6.78 -5.70
N SER A 44 21.33 5.98 -6.53
CA SER A 44 19.87 6.04 -6.68
C SER A 44 19.18 5.67 -5.37
N LEU A 45 19.67 4.64 -4.67
CA LEU A 45 19.21 4.24 -3.34
C LEU A 45 19.31 5.39 -2.34
N ARG A 46 20.49 6.01 -2.21
CA ARG A 46 20.73 7.14 -1.30
C ARG A 46 19.82 8.34 -1.60
N ARG A 47 19.59 8.66 -2.88
CA ARG A 47 18.70 9.76 -3.30
C ARG A 47 17.23 9.52 -2.95
N GLN A 48 16.78 8.27 -2.95
CA GLN A 48 15.39 7.89 -2.70
C GLN A 48 15.15 7.31 -1.31
N TRP A 49 16.17 7.34 -0.45
CA TRP A 49 16.20 6.74 0.88
C TRP A 49 14.94 7.02 1.70
N ASP A 50 14.58 8.29 1.87
CA ASP A 50 13.42 8.69 2.68
C ASP A 50 12.09 8.10 2.18
N ARG A 51 11.95 7.90 0.86
CA ARG A 51 10.75 7.31 0.27
C ARG A 51 10.68 5.82 0.56
N LEU A 52 11.81 5.13 0.40
CA LEU A 52 11.89 3.68 0.63
C LEU A 52 11.73 3.34 2.11
N VAL A 53 12.30 4.13 3.02
CA VAL A 53 12.08 3.99 4.47
C VAL A 53 10.61 4.18 4.81
N ARG A 54 9.95 5.19 4.23
CA ARG A 54 8.52 5.42 4.44
C ARG A 54 7.66 4.28 3.88
N LEU A 55 8.06 3.68 2.76
CA LEU A 55 7.40 2.51 2.19
C LEU A 55 7.50 1.30 3.13
N GLY A 56 8.71 0.97 3.61
CA GLY A 56 8.93 -0.14 4.54
C GLY A 56 8.09 -0.03 5.83
N LYS A 57 7.98 1.19 6.39
CA LYS A 57 7.14 1.46 7.56
C LYS A 57 5.65 1.24 7.32
N ARG A 58 5.15 1.45 6.10
CA ARG A 58 3.74 1.19 5.76
C ARG A 58 3.46 -0.30 5.64
N ASN A 59 4.40 -1.05 5.07
CA ASN A 59 4.25 -2.49 4.86
C ASN A 59 4.28 -3.28 6.18
N GLY A 60 5.06 -2.83 7.18
CA GLY A 60 5.11 -3.46 8.51
C GLY A 60 3.94 -3.11 9.44
N ASN A 61 3.20 -2.03 9.16
CA ASN A 61 2.13 -1.53 10.04
C ASN A 61 0.71 -1.78 9.50
N GLY A 62 0.60 -2.57 8.42
CA GLY A 62 -0.65 -3.04 7.85
C GLY A 62 -1.35 -4.13 8.66
N LYS A 63 -1.34 -4.04 10.00
CA LYS A 63 -2.49 -4.55 10.76
C LYS A 63 -3.61 -3.53 10.57
N HIS A 64 -4.18 -3.48 9.37
CA HIS A 64 -5.62 -3.32 9.34
C HIS A 64 -6.12 -4.55 10.08
N SER A 65 -6.45 -4.38 11.36
CA SER A 65 -7.57 -5.14 11.90
C SER A 65 -8.61 -5.08 10.81
N GLU A 66 -9.07 -6.25 10.38
CA GLU A 66 -10.35 -6.43 9.74
C GLU A 66 -11.40 -5.90 10.72
N SER A 67 -11.44 -4.58 10.90
CA SER A 67 -12.65 -3.87 11.28
C SER A 67 -13.50 -4.08 10.05
N GLU A 68 -14.23 -5.20 10.10
CA GLU A 68 -15.61 -5.29 9.69
C GLU A 68 -16.01 -4.01 8.96
N CYS A 69 -16.16 -4.10 7.63
CA CYS A 69 -17.00 -3.18 6.90
C CYS A 69 -18.34 -3.13 7.64
N ALA A 70 -18.46 -2.25 8.64
CA ALA A 70 -19.74 -1.84 9.15
C ALA A 70 -20.42 -1.24 7.91
N PRO A 71 -21.52 -1.83 7.42
CA PRO A 71 -22.26 -1.21 6.34
C PRO A 71 -22.55 0.22 6.79
N ARG A 72 -22.28 1.21 5.92
CA ARG A 72 -22.69 2.60 6.16
C ARG A 72 -24.13 2.55 6.65
N GLN A 73 -24.38 3.00 7.88
CA GLN A 73 -25.73 3.23 8.33
C GLN A 73 -26.33 4.23 7.34
N PRO A 74 -27.42 3.88 6.64
CA PRO A 74 -28.08 4.81 5.73
C PRO A 74 -28.42 6.08 6.50
N ASP A 75 -27.97 7.23 6.02
CA ASP A 75 -28.47 8.50 6.51
C ASP A 75 -29.93 8.64 6.06
N GLU A 76 -30.82 8.65 7.04
CA GLU A 76 -32.27 8.77 6.92
C GLU A 76 -32.66 10.11 6.28
N SER A 77 -33.14 10.06 5.04
CA SER A 77 -34.25 10.91 4.59
C SER A 77 -35.34 10.00 4.03
N ASP A 78 -36.27 9.60 4.91
CA ASP A 78 -37.13 8.41 4.83
C ASP A 78 -38.47 8.54 4.08
N GLU A 79 -38.48 9.00 2.83
CA GLU A 79 -39.73 8.92 2.02
C GLU A 79 -39.62 8.06 0.75
N ASP A 80 -38.41 7.75 0.26
CA ASP A 80 -38.24 7.04 -1.03
C ASP A 80 -37.78 5.57 -0.90
N TYR A 81 -37.26 5.15 0.27
CA TYR A 81 -36.61 3.84 0.39
C TYR A 81 -37.58 2.66 0.22
N ALA A 82 -38.76 2.74 0.84
CA ALA A 82 -39.80 1.73 0.67
C ALA A 82 -40.29 1.62 -0.79
N ALA A 83 -40.42 2.76 -1.48
CA ALA A 83 -40.80 2.81 -2.89
C ALA A 83 -39.71 2.20 -3.79
N ARG A 84 -38.44 2.48 -3.49
CA ARG A 84 -37.28 1.96 -4.23
C ARG A 84 -37.12 0.45 -4.06
N VAL A 85 -37.33 -0.08 -2.86
CA VAL A 85 -37.32 -1.53 -2.60
C VAL A 85 -38.49 -2.23 -3.30
N ALA A 86 -39.70 -1.64 -3.26
CA ALA A 86 -40.87 -2.18 -3.97
C ALA A 86 -40.66 -2.20 -5.49
N TYR A 87 -40.08 -1.15 -6.07
CA TYR A 87 -39.72 -1.08 -7.50
C TYR A 87 -38.78 -2.21 -7.91
N TYR A 88 -37.69 -2.41 -7.15
CA TYR A 88 -36.71 -3.47 -7.44
C TYR A 88 -37.32 -4.87 -7.32
N ASN A 89 -38.11 -5.12 -6.29
CA ASN A 89 -38.75 -6.43 -6.07
C ASN A 89 -39.81 -6.75 -7.14
N ALA A 90 -40.56 -5.74 -7.60
CA ALA A 90 -41.55 -5.91 -8.67
C ALA A 90 -40.89 -6.23 -10.03
N LYS A 91 -39.74 -5.61 -10.32
CA LYS A 91 -39.02 -5.80 -11.58
C LYS A 91 -38.42 -7.20 -11.71
N ASN A 92 -37.99 -7.78 -10.59
CA ASN A 92 -37.34 -9.10 -10.56
C ASN A 92 -38.33 -10.28 -10.47
N LYS A 93 -39.64 -10.03 -10.36
CA LYS A 93 -40.67 -11.09 -10.26
C LYS A 93 -41.17 -11.62 -11.62
N LYS A 94 -40.69 -11.09 -12.75
CA LYS A 94 -41.06 -11.54 -14.11
C LYS A 94 -39.95 -12.34 -14.82
N GLY A 95 -39.24 -13.19 -14.08
CA GLY A 95 -38.18 -14.05 -14.63
C GLY A 95 -38.30 -15.54 -14.31
N GLY A 96 -39.33 -15.97 -13.57
CA GLY A 96 -39.52 -17.38 -13.19
C GLY A 96 -40.82 -17.92 -13.77
N GLN A 97 -40.79 -18.34 -15.04
CA GLN A 97 -41.86 -19.12 -15.65
C GLN A 97 -41.29 -20.48 -16.09
N THR A 98 -41.55 -21.49 -15.27
CA THR A 98 -41.72 -22.89 -15.70
C THR A 98 -42.98 -23.39 -15.03
#